data_AF-A0A1N6WC74-F1
#
_entry.id   AF-A0A1N6WC74-F1
#
_cell.length_a   1.000
_cell.length_b   1.000
_cell.length_c   1.000
_cell.angle_alpha   90.00
_cell.angle_beta   90.00
_cell.angle_gamma   90.00
#
_symmetry.space_group_name_H-M   'P 1'
#
loop_
_entity.id
_entity.type
_entity.pdbx_description
1 polymer ?
#
loop_
_entity_poly.entity_id
_entity_poly.type
_entity_poly.pdbx_seq_one_letter_code
_entity_poly.pdbx_strand_id
1 'polypeptide(L)'
;MIEPKKLRSAGDFPNKSAVEYATIRVEIPHRLVPSNLQNPHYRDEDIVAGLYATPTGRLTYKTLYLDSVELAERFVAHLHQAFQRRPYANEYSLKVEVITTTQKVTATKGRAKHSAAVVETLLGDAS
;
A
#
# COMPACT_ATOMS: atom_id res chain seq x y z
N MET A 1 0.34 15.72 19.09
CA MET A 1 -0.11 14.60 18.23
C MET A 1 -0.76 15.22 17.03
N ILE A 2 -0.20 15.04 15.83
CA ILE A 2 -0.84 15.52 14.59
C ILE A 2 -1.86 14.44 14.21
N GLU A 3 -3.14 14.78 14.25
CA GLU A 3 -4.19 13.91 13.71
C GLU A 3 -3.97 13.78 12.19
N PRO A 4 -3.86 12.56 11.67
CA PRO A 4 -3.56 12.37 10.26
C PRO A 4 -4.71 12.95 9.42
N LYS A 5 -4.37 13.82 8.46
CA LYS A 5 -5.35 14.43 7.56
C LYS A 5 -6.00 13.34 6.72
N LYS A 6 -7.28 13.09 6.99
CA LYS A 6 -8.06 12.08 6.26
C LYS A 6 -8.30 12.51 4.82
N LEU A 7 -8.18 11.55 3.93
CA LEU A 7 -8.52 11.66 2.51
C LEU A 7 -10.02 11.73 2.30
N ARG A 8 -10.43 12.41 1.23
CA ARG A 8 -11.83 12.73 0.94
C ARG A 8 -12.68 11.46 0.83
N SER A 9 -13.84 11.51 1.44
CA SER A 9 -14.81 10.43 1.52
C SER A 9 -15.97 10.64 0.55
N ALA A 10 -16.84 9.63 0.45
CA ALA A 10 -18.02 9.73 -0.39
C ALA A 10 -18.93 10.85 0.10
N GLY A 11 -19.22 11.83 -0.78
CA GLY A 11 -19.97 13.04 -0.45
C GLY A 11 -19.12 14.30 -0.40
N ASP A 12 -17.78 14.18 -0.30
CA ASP A 12 -16.86 15.32 -0.35
C ASP A 12 -16.59 15.81 -1.78
N PHE A 13 -16.99 15.03 -2.79
CA PHE A 13 -16.84 15.32 -4.21
C PHE A 13 -18.18 15.69 -4.86
N PRO A 14 -18.16 16.47 -5.97
CA PRO A 14 -19.35 16.71 -6.78
C PRO A 14 -20.01 15.39 -7.21
N ASN A 15 -19.19 14.38 -7.54
CA ASN A 15 -19.63 13.00 -7.66
C ASN A 15 -19.69 12.34 -6.27
N LYS A 16 -20.90 12.17 -5.74
CA LYS A 16 -21.14 11.59 -4.41
C LYS A 16 -20.64 10.14 -4.23
N SER A 17 -20.30 9.46 -5.31
CA SER A 17 -19.74 8.10 -5.30
C SER A 17 -18.21 8.08 -5.30
N ALA A 18 -17.55 9.21 -5.54
CA ALA A 18 -16.09 9.30 -5.54
C ALA A 18 -15.53 9.26 -4.11
N VAL A 19 -14.45 8.51 -3.94
CA VAL A 19 -13.73 8.33 -2.67
C VAL A 19 -12.23 8.32 -2.97
N GLU A 20 -11.43 9.00 -2.15
CA GLU A 20 -9.97 8.91 -2.19
C GLU A 20 -9.46 7.85 -1.22
N TYR A 21 -8.36 7.22 -1.58
CA TYR A 21 -7.57 6.41 -0.67
C TYR A 21 -6.08 6.55 -1.01
N ALA A 22 -5.23 6.44 0.00
CA ALA A 22 -3.80 6.31 -0.19
C ALA A 22 -3.46 4.83 -0.36
N THR A 23 -2.44 4.56 -1.16
CA THR A 23 -1.88 3.23 -1.35
C THR A 23 -0.37 3.32 -1.46
N ILE A 24 0.31 2.19 -1.32
CA ILE A 24 1.76 2.10 -1.45
C ILE A 24 2.04 1.09 -2.55
N ARG A 25 2.49 1.61 -3.69
CA ARG A 25 3.02 0.80 -4.76
C ARG A 25 4.42 0.33 -4.42
N VAL A 26 4.69 -0.91 -4.75
CA VAL A 26 6.01 -1.53 -4.67
C VAL A 26 6.46 -1.80 -6.09
N GLU A 27 7.64 -1.30 -6.43
CA GLU A 27 8.30 -1.57 -7.71
C GLU A 27 9.54 -2.40 -7.41
N ILE A 28 9.58 -3.61 -7.97
CA ILE A 28 10.72 -4.53 -7.87
C ILE A 28 10.96 -5.21 -9.22
N PRO A 29 12.23 -5.49 -9.57
CA PRO A 29 12.56 -6.32 -10.72
C PRO A 29 11.92 -7.70 -10.60
N HIS A 30 11.36 -8.22 -11.69
CA HIS A 30 10.67 -9.50 -11.72
C HIS A 30 11.51 -10.67 -11.20
N ARG A 31 12.83 -10.69 -11.50
CA ARG A 31 13.78 -11.69 -10.99
C ARG A 31 13.85 -11.77 -9.46
N LEU A 32 13.51 -10.68 -8.76
CA LEU A 32 13.54 -10.59 -7.29
C LEU A 32 12.16 -10.76 -6.66
N VAL A 33 11.10 -10.83 -7.46
CA VAL A 33 9.74 -11.10 -7.00
C VAL A 33 9.70 -12.53 -6.46
N PRO A 34 9.07 -12.75 -5.28
CA PRO A 34 8.83 -14.09 -4.76
C PRO A 34 8.15 -14.99 -5.81
N SER A 35 8.58 -16.25 -5.95
CA SER A 35 8.11 -17.15 -7.03
C SER A 35 6.59 -17.34 -7.08
N ASN A 36 5.89 -17.19 -5.95
CA ASN A 36 4.43 -17.25 -5.88
C ASN A 36 3.71 -16.02 -6.48
N LEU A 37 4.45 -14.95 -6.76
CA LEU A 37 3.97 -13.71 -7.37
C LEU A 37 4.60 -13.46 -8.75
N GLN A 38 5.54 -14.29 -9.19
CA GLN A 38 6.12 -14.18 -10.52
C GLN A 38 5.05 -14.48 -11.57
N ASN A 39 4.97 -13.59 -12.56
CA ASN A 39 4.08 -13.73 -13.70
C ASN A 39 4.92 -14.05 -14.94
N PRO A 40 4.64 -15.16 -15.68
CA PRO A 40 5.46 -15.59 -16.81
C PRO A 40 5.47 -14.63 -18.01
N HIS A 41 4.59 -13.62 -18.01
CA HIS A 41 4.56 -12.59 -19.05
C HIS A 41 5.58 -11.46 -18.85
N TYR A 42 6.20 -11.36 -17.66
CA TYR A 42 7.27 -10.40 -17.40
C TYR A 42 8.64 -11.05 -17.67
N ARG A 43 9.56 -10.26 -18.20
CA ARG A 43 10.98 -10.61 -18.26
C ARG A 43 11.65 -10.30 -16.93
N ASP A 44 12.73 -11.00 -16.62
CA ASP A 44 13.48 -10.88 -15.36
C ASP A 44 13.87 -9.44 -15.00
N GLU A 45 14.19 -8.61 -15.99
CA GLU A 45 14.60 -7.21 -15.83
C GLU A 45 13.41 -6.24 -15.75
N ASP A 46 12.20 -6.69 -16.09
CA ASP A 46 11.03 -5.83 -16.08
C ASP A 46 10.64 -5.48 -14.64
N ILE A 47 10.36 -4.21 -14.40
CA ILE A 47 9.78 -3.76 -13.14
C ILE A 47 8.33 -4.21 -13.08
N VAL A 48 7.98 -5.01 -12.07
CA VAL A 48 6.62 -5.51 -11.93
C VAL A 48 5.70 -4.39 -11.46
N ALA A 49 4.76 -4.02 -12.33
CA ALA A 49 3.75 -3.03 -12.03
C ALA A 49 2.61 -3.63 -11.19
N GLY A 50 2.04 -2.82 -10.29
CA GLY A 50 0.84 -3.19 -9.53
C GLY A 50 1.10 -4.12 -8.35
N LEU A 51 2.35 -4.23 -7.87
CA LEU A 51 2.63 -4.80 -6.56
C LEU A 51 2.34 -3.77 -5.47
N TYR A 52 1.80 -4.28 -4.36
CA TYR A 52 1.46 -3.54 -3.16
C TYR A 52 1.96 -4.31 -1.95
N ALA A 53 2.01 -3.64 -0.80
CA ALA A 53 2.24 -4.29 0.48
C ALA A 53 0.92 -4.60 1.19
N THR A 54 0.81 -5.78 1.80
CA THR A 54 -0.24 -6.08 2.78
C THR A 54 -0.03 -5.22 4.04
N PRO A 55 -1.06 -5.08 4.90
CA PRO A 55 -0.90 -4.40 6.19
C PRO A 55 0.22 -4.97 7.08
N THR A 56 0.59 -6.24 6.86
CA THR A 56 1.67 -6.95 7.56
C THR A 56 3.02 -6.93 6.83
N GLY A 57 3.15 -6.14 5.75
CA GLY A 57 4.41 -5.99 5.01
C GLY A 57 4.79 -7.13 4.06
N ARG A 58 3.83 -7.95 3.63
CA ARG A 58 4.04 -8.96 2.56
C ARG A 58 3.70 -8.37 1.19
N LEU A 59 4.39 -8.80 0.14
CA LEU A 59 4.04 -8.40 -1.22
C LEU A 59 2.74 -9.06 -1.69
N THR A 60 1.93 -8.33 -2.44
CA THR A 60 0.67 -8.81 -3.02
C THR A 60 0.23 -7.96 -4.21
N TYR A 61 -0.61 -8.51 -5.09
CA TYR A 61 -1.32 -7.74 -6.12
C TYR A 61 -2.61 -7.08 -5.62
N LYS A 62 -2.97 -7.31 -4.35
CA LYS A 62 -4.16 -6.70 -3.72
C LYS A 62 -3.84 -5.28 -3.27
N THR A 63 -4.65 -4.32 -3.71
CA THR A 63 -4.50 -2.92 -3.32
C THR A 63 -4.67 -2.73 -1.82
N LEU A 64 -3.72 -2.02 -1.22
CA LEU A 64 -3.84 -1.49 0.14
C LEU A 64 -4.64 -0.18 0.08
N TYR A 65 -5.59 -0.01 1.00
CA TYR A 65 -6.48 1.16 1.03
C TYR A 65 -6.23 1.86 2.36
N LEU A 66 -5.67 3.06 2.34
CA LEU A 66 -5.36 3.82 3.54
C LEU A 66 -6.17 5.11 3.60
N ASP A 67 -6.54 5.49 4.82
CA ASP A 67 -7.39 6.66 5.06
C ASP A 67 -6.67 8.00 4.96
N SER A 68 -5.34 7.99 5.03
CA SER A 68 -4.49 9.17 5.10
C SER A 68 -3.13 8.90 4.46
N VAL A 69 -2.54 9.96 3.92
CA VAL A 69 -1.19 9.93 3.33
C VAL A 69 -0.15 9.74 4.44
N GLU A 70 -0.33 10.39 5.58
CA GLU A 70 0.58 10.27 6.73
C GLU A 70 0.67 8.83 7.25
N LEU A 71 -0.44 8.08 7.26
CA LEU A 71 -0.41 6.66 7.62
C LEU A 71 0.38 5.85 6.58
N ALA A 72 0.24 6.18 5.30
CA ALA A 72 0.99 5.54 4.23
C ALA A 72 2.50 5.82 4.37
N GLU A 73 2.90 7.06 4.63
CA GLU A 73 4.30 7.44 4.83
C GLU A 73 4.93 6.76 6.05
N ARG A 74 4.22 6.73 7.18
CA ARG A 74 4.67 5.98 8.37
C ARG A 74 4.83 4.50 8.06
N PHE A 75 3.88 3.94 7.31
CA PHE A 75 3.96 2.53 6.91
C PHE A 75 5.08 2.27 5.91
N VAL A 76 5.39 3.20 5.01
CA VAL A 76 6.58 3.12 4.13
C VAL A 76 7.86 2.99 4.94
N ALA A 77 8.04 3.79 6.00
CA ALA A 77 9.21 3.69 6.86
C ALA A 77 9.34 2.30 7.52
N HIS A 78 8.23 1.75 8.00
CA HIS A 78 8.18 0.38 8.53
C HIS A 78 8.45 -0.68 7.45
N LEU A 79 7.90 -0.52 6.24
CA LEU A 79 8.16 -1.42 5.11
C LEU A 79 9.64 -1.43 4.73
N HIS A 80 10.32 -0.28 4.78
CA HIS A 80 11.76 -0.23 4.54
C HIS A 80 12.52 -1.13 5.52
N GLN A 81 12.18 -1.10 6.81
CA GLN A 81 12.77 -1.97 7.82
C GLN A 81 12.42 -3.45 7.58
N ALA A 82 11.15 -3.75 7.29
CA ALA A 82 10.69 -5.12 7.01
C ALA A 82 11.36 -5.71 5.75
N PHE A 83 11.67 -4.87 4.75
CA PHE A 83 12.24 -5.29 3.47
C PHE A 83 13.76 -5.49 3.54
N GLN A 84 14.46 -4.93 4.53
CA GLN A 84 15.90 -5.14 4.71
C GLN A 84 16.31 -6.62 4.85
N ARG A 85 15.40 -7.48 5.33
CA ARG A 85 15.63 -8.92 5.51
C ARG A 85 15.22 -9.76 4.29
N ARG A 86 14.88 -9.12 3.16
CA ARG A 86 14.33 -9.78 1.96
C ARG A 86 15.35 -9.80 0.82
N PRO A 87 15.24 -10.76 -0.14
CA PRO A 87 16.18 -10.85 -1.26
C PRO A 87 16.17 -9.61 -2.16
N TYR A 88 15.07 -8.86 -2.18
CA TYR A 88 14.94 -7.61 -2.92
C TYR A 88 15.35 -6.36 -2.12
N ALA A 89 15.98 -6.50 -0.95
CA ALA A 89 16.29 -5.37 -0.05
C ALA A 89 17.09 -4.22 -0.69
N ASN A 90 17.88 -4.51 -1.73
CA ASN A 90 18.73 -3.51 -2.38
C ASN A 90 18.09 -2.91 -3.64
N GLU A 91 17.01 -3.51 -4.14
CA GLU A 91 16.43 -3.20 -5.44
C GLU A 91 14.90 -3.19 -5.34
N TYR A 92 14.38 -2.22 -4.59
CA TYR A 92 12.95 -1.91 -4.54
C TYR A 92 12.71 -0.40 -4.46
N SER A 93 11.55 0.03 -4.92
CA SER A 93 11.03 1.38 -4.70
C SER A 93 9.63 1.32 -4.10
N LEU A 94 9.37 2.15 -3.10
CA LEU A 94 8.06 2.34 -2.48
C LEU A 94 7.52 3.70 -2.91
N LYS A 95 6.32 3.73 -3.49
CA LYS A 95 5.67 4.96 -3.94
C LYS A 95 4.32 5.11 -3.28
N VAL A 96 4.12 6.20 -2.54
CA VAL A 96 2.80 6.55 -2.00
C VAL A 96 2.00 7.22 -3.11
N GLU A 97 0.82 6.68 -3.40
CA GLU A 97 -0.11 7.23 -4.37
C GLU A 97 -1.47 7.50 -3.73
N VAL A 98 -2.10 8.62 -4.09
CA VAL A 98 -3.49 8.92 -3.74
C VAL A 98 -4.35 8.65 -4.97
N ILE A 99 -5.30 7.73 -4.84
CA ILE A 99 -6.16 7.32 -5.94
C ILE A 99 -7.60 7.71 -5.61
N THR A 100 -8.26 8.34 -6.58
CA THR A 100 -9.72 8.58 -6.54
C THR A 100 -10.43 7.47 -7.27
N THR A 101 -11.42 6.84 -6.63
CA THR A 101 -12.24 5.78 -7.22
C THR A 101 -13.72 6.01 -7.01
N THR A 102 -14.55 5.51 -7.93
CA THR A 102 -16.01 5.48 -7.79
C THR A 102 -16.50 4.20 -7.10
N GLN A 103 -15.61 3.25 -6.81
CA GLN A 103 -15.90 2.01 -6.08
C GLN A 103 -16.04 2.25 -4.57
N LYS A 104 -17.04 3.07 -4.20
CA LYS A 104 -17.29 3.54 -2.84
C LYS A 104 -17.24 2.43 -1.79
N VAL A 105 -18.00 1.36 -1.96
CA VAL A 105 -18.14 0.31 -0.93
C VAL A 105 -16.80 -0.39 -0.66
N THR A 106 -16.08 -0.75 -1.74
CA THR A 106 -14.77 -1.41 -1.64
C THR A 106 -13.75 -0.49 -0.99
N ALA A 107 -13.65 0.77 -1.44
CA ALA A 107 -12.69 1.73 -0.90
C ALA A 107 -12.99 2.09 0.56
N THR A 108 -14.25 2.34 0.92
CA THR A 108 -14.61 2.70 2.31
C THR A 108 -14.38 1.53 3.27
N LYS A 109 -14.82 0.31 2.92
CA LYS A 109 -14.56 -0.88 3.76
C LYS A 109 -13.08 -1.22 3.83
N GLY A 110 -12.38 -1.12 2.70
CA GLY A 110 -10.95 -1.33 2.58
C GLY A 110 -10.17 -0.36 3.47
N ARG A 111 -10.43 0.95 3.37
CA ARG A 111 -9.81 1.99 4.20
C ARG A 111 -9.94 1.67 5.69
N ALA A 112 -11.15 1.41 6.16
CA ALA A 112 -11.38 1.13 7.59
C ALA A 112 -10.59 -0.11 8.07
N LYS A 113 -10.67 -1.22 7.33
CA LYS A 113 -10.01 -2.47 7.71
C LYS A 113 -8.49 -2.41 7.60
N HIS A 114 -7.99 -1.91 6.48
CA HIS A 114 -6.55 -1.89 6.19
C HIS A 114 -5.84 -0.83 7.03
N SER A 115 -6.42 0.35 7.22
CA SER A 115 -5.83 1.36 8.10
C SER A 115 -5.73 0.87 9.55
N ALA A 116 -6.77 0.23 10.08
CA ALA A 116 -6.72 -0.34 11.43
C ALA A 116 -5.61 -1.40 11.56
N ALA A 117 -5.50 -2.31 10.59
CA ALA A 117 -4.47 -3.34 10.59
C ALA A 117 -3.04 -2.77 10.45
N VAL A 118 -2.86 -1.71 9.66
CA VAL A 118 -1.56 -1.02 9.54
C VAL A 118 -1.20 -0.33 10.84
N VAL A 119 -2.15 0.37 11.48
CA VAL A 119 -1.91 1.00 12.80
C VAL A 119 -1.53 -0.06 13.83
N GLU A 120 -2.23 -1.18 13.88
CA GLU A 120 -1.89 -2.29 14.79
C GLU A 120 -0.49 -2.85 14.52
N THR A 121 -0.12 -3.03 13.26
CA THR A 121 1.22 -3.50 12.86
C THR A 121 2.31 -2.50 13.28
N LEU A 122 2.07 -1.20 13.08
CA LEU A 122 3.00 -0.14 13.48
C LEU A 122 3.15 -0.04 15.01
N LEU A 123 2.08 -0.32 15.78
CA LEU A 123 2.12 -0.35 17.24
C LEU A 123 2.83 -1.61 17.76
N GLY A 124 2.63 -2.75 17.12
CA GLY A 124 3.25 -4.02 17.51
C GLY A 124 4.76 -4.09 17.29
N ASP A 125 5.30 -3.32 16.32
CA ASP A 125 6.76 -3.20 16.10
C ASP A 125 7.42 -2.18 17.06
N ALA A 126 6.62 -1.37 17.76
CA ALA A 126 7.12 -0.40 18.75
C ALA A 126 7.28 -0.99 20.16
N SER A 127 7.10 -2.31 20.33
CA SER A 127 7.19 -3.04 21.62
C SER A 127 8.44 -3.88 21.75
#